data_AF-A0A417QGF7-F1
#
_entry.id   AF-A0A417QGF7-F1
#
_cell.length_a   1.000
_cell.length_b   1.000
_cell.length_c   1.000
_cell.angle_alpha   90.00
_cell.angle_beta   90.00
_cell.angle_gamma   90.00
#
_symmetry.space_group_name_H-M   'P 1'
#
loop_
_entity.id
_entity.type
_entity.pdbx_description
1 polymer ?
#
loop_
_entity_poly.entity_id
_entity_poly.type
_entity_poly.pdbx_seq_one_letter_code
_entity_poly.pdbx_strand_id
1 'polypeptide(L)' 'MEHPSIADETLREKIKEIEQILALYKEGKTIIEIAGSLDFAQSYVQDVLLCVQASAEEDPAAIAMLLEG' A
#
# COMPACT_ATOMS: atom_id res chain seq x y z
N MET A 1 2.05 25.22 -16.04
CA MET A 1 1.08 24.36 -15.33
C MET A 1 1.30 22.96 -15.86
N GLU A 2 2.11 22.19 -15.14
CA GLU A 2 2.27 20.77 -15.45
C GLU A 2 0.96 20.11 -15.00
N HIS A 3 0.17 19.64 -15.96
CA HIS A 3 -1.00 18.83 -15.63
C HIS A 3 -0.46 17.53 -15.05
N PRO A 4 -0.83 17.14 -13.81
CA PRO A 4 -0.45 15.83 -13.30
C PRO A 4 -0.97 14.78 -14.28
N SER A 5 -0.09 13.92 -14.75
CA SER A 5 -0.46 12.79 -15.59
C SER A 5 -1.42 11.92 -14.80
N ILE A 6 -2.41 11.28 -15.45
CA ILE A 6 -3.35 10.36 -14.76
C ILE A 6 -2.59 9.28 -13.95
N ALA A 7 -1.39 8.91 -14.43
CA ALA A 7 -0.49 8.00 -13.73
C ALA A 7 -0.02 8.52 -12.34
N ASP A 8 0.19 9.83 -12.17
CA ASP A 8 0.56 10.43 -10.88
C ASP A 8 -0.59 10.39 -9.87
N GLU A 9 -1.84 10.46 -10.35
CA GLU A 9 -3.01 10.44 -9.49
C GLU A 9 -3.28 9.03 -8.96
N THR A 10 -3.25 8.03 -9.85
CA THR A 10 -3.37 6.60 -9.46
C THR A 10 -2.24 6.15 -8.54
N LEU A 11 -0.99 6.57 -8.82
CA LEU A 11 0.14 6.25 -7.95
C LEU A 11 -0.02 6.88 -6.56
N ARG A 12 -0.49 8.12 -6.49
CA ARG A 12 -0.72 8.82 -5.22
C ARG A 12 -1.83 8.16 -4.40
N GLU A 13 -2.89 7.67 -5.03
CA GLU A 13 -3.94 6.91 -4.35
C GLU A 13 -3.37 5.63 -3.76
N LYS A 14 -2.64 4.84 -4.56
CA LYS A 14 -1.99 3.60 -4.07
C LYS A 14 -1.03 3.84 -2.92
N ILE A 15 -0.23 4.91 -2.97
CA ILE A 15 0.67 5.27 -1.86
C ILE A 15 -0.12 5.49 -0.57
N LYS A 16 -1.24 6.22 -0.63
CA LYS A 16 -2.10 6.45 0.55
C LYS A 16 -2.72 5.16 1.07
N GLU A 17 -3.16 4.27 0.18
CA GLU A 17 -3.71 2.96 0.56
C GLU A 17 -2.66 2.12 1.30
N ILE A 18 -1.43 2.08 0.77
CA ILE A 18 -0.29 1.37 1.39
C ILE A 18 0.09 2.00 2.73
N GLU A 19 0.11 3.32 2.84
CA GLU A 19 0.34 4.03 4.11
C GLU A 19 -0.69 3.61 5.19
N GLN A 20 -1.96 3.52 4.83
CA GLN A 20 -3.02 3.08 5.74
C GLN A 20 -2.86 1.62 6.16
N ILE A 21 -2.55 0.72 5.21
CA ILE A 21 -2.27 -0.69 5.49
C ILE A 21 -1.10 -0.82 6.47
N LEU A 22 -0.01 -0.09 6.23
CA LEU A 22 1.18 -0.10 7.06
C LEU A 22 0.93 0.45 8.47
N ALA A 23 0.16 1.53 8.60
CA ALA A 23 -0.20 2.09 9.89
C ALA A 23 -0.94 1.05 10.75
N LEU A 24 -1.95 0.39 10.17
CA LEU A 24 -2.72 -0.64 10.86
C LEU A 24 -1.90 -1.90 11.17
N TYR A 25 -0.97 -2.27 10.30
CA TYR A 25 -0.05 -3.38 10.55
C TYR A 25 0.90 -3.07 11.71
N LYS A 26 1.40 -1.83 11.80
CA LYS A 26 2.24 -1.36 12.92
C LYS A 26 1.48 -1.30 14.26
N GLU A 27 0.17 -1.15 14.23
CA GLU A 27 -0.70 -1.31 15.40
C GLU A 27 -0.86 -2.78 15.86
N GLY A 28 -0.34 -3.74 15.09
CA GLY A 28 -0.43 -5.18 15.37
C GLY A 28 -1.69 -5.85 14.84
N LYS A 29 -2.45 -5.19 13.95
CA LYS A 29 -3.65 -5.78 13.34
C LYS A 29 -3.27 -6.88 12.34
N THR A 30 -4.12 -7.90 12.25
CA THR A 30 -3.97 -8.99 11.28
C THR A 30 -4.42 -8.55 9.89
N ILE A 31 -3.98 -9.28 8.85
CA ILE A 31 -4.38 -9.05 7.45
C ILE A 31 -5.92 -8.98 7.31
N ILE A 32 -6.64 -9.86 8.01
CA ILE A 32 -8.10 -9.93 7.97
C ILE A 32 -8.72 -8.65 8.55
N GLU A 33 -8.22 -8.17 9.68
CA GLU A 33 -8.70 -6.95 10.33
C GLU A 33 -8.39 -5.70 9.52
N ILE A 34 -7.20 -5.62 8.91
CA ILE A 34 -6.78 -4.52 8.04
C ILE A 34 -7.69 -4.48 6.80
N ALA A 35 -7.83 -5.61 6.11
CA ALA A 35 -8.68 -5.73 4.93
C ALA A 35 -10.13 -5.34 5.24
N GLY A 36 -10.67 -5.81 6.37
CA GLY A 36 -12.02 -5.43 6.80
C GLY A 36 -12.16 -3.96 7.20
N SER A 37 -11.11 -3.34 7.75
CA SER A 37 -11.15 -1.93 8.17
C SER A 37 -11.08 -0.96 6.99
N LEU A 38 -10.37 -1.35 5.91
CA LEU A 38 -10.13 -0.51 4.73
C LEU A 38 -11.00 -0.91 3.52
N ASP A 39 -11.88 -1.92 3.68
CA ASP A 39 -12.69 -2.51 2.61
C ASP A 39 -11.84 -3.02 1.41
N PHE A 40 -10.67 -3.59 1.71
CA PHE A 40 -9.76 -4.14 0.72
C PHE A 40 -9.84 -5.66 0.62
N ALA A 41 -9.39 -6.19 -0.52
CA ALA A 41 -9.17 -7.61 -0.64
C ALA A 41 -8.03 -8.07 0.29
N GLN A 42 -8.22 -9.17 1.02
CA GLN A 42 -7.17 -9.74 1.87
C GLN A 42 -5.90 -10.08 1.08
N SER A 43 -6.04 -10.53 -0.17
CA SER A 43 -4.91 -10.80 -1.06
C SER A 43 -4.08 -9.54 -1.34
N TYR A 44 -4.74 -8.39 -1.55
CA TYR A 44 -4.05 -7.13 -1.78
C TYR A 44 -3.25 -6.69 -0.55
N VAL A 45 -3.86 -6.77 0.64
CA VAL A 45 -3.16 -6.46 1.90
C VAL A 45 -1.98 -7.41 2.12
N GLN A 46 -2.15 -8.70 1.80
CA GLN A 46 -1.08 -9.68 1.88
C GLN A 46 0.09 -9.36 0.93
N ASP A 47 -0.21 -9.00 -0.33
CA ASP A 47 0.81 -8.64 -1.33
C ASP A 47 1.60 -7.40 -0.90
N VAL A 48 0.91 -6.38 -0.38
CA VAL A 48 1.54 -5.16 0.16
C VAL A 48 2.48 -5.52 1.31
N LEU A 49 2.02 -6.27 2.30
CA LEU A 49 2.85 -6.62 3.47
C LEU A 49 3.99 -7.59 3.13
N LEU A 50 3.84 -8.41 2.09
CA LEU A 50 4.93 -9.24 1.58
C LEU A 50 6.02 -8.36 0.96
N CYS A 51 5.64 -7.34 0.18
CA CYS A 51 6.58 -6.36 -0.36
C CYS A 51 7.29 -5.60 0.76
N VAL A 52 6.57 -5.16 1.79
CA VAL A 52 7.14 -4.47 2.97
C VAL A 52 8.21 -5.33 3.65
N GLN A 53 7.93 -6.61 3.87
CA GLN A 53 8.89 -7.52 4.51
C GLN A 53 10.10 -7.84 3.62
N ALA A 54 9.94 -7.78 2.30
CA ALA A 54 11.02 -7.99 1.33
C ALA A 54 11.87 -6.72 1.12
N SER A 55 11.30 -5.54 1.35
CA SER A 55 11.94 -4.24 1.18
C SER A 55 12.58 -3.76 2.48
N ALA A 56 13.86 -3.42 2.45
CA ALA A 56 14.60 -2.96 3.63
C ALA A 56 14.11 -1.60 4.19
N GLU A 57 13.39 -0.81 3.40
CA GLU A 57 13.08 0.60 3.70
C GLU A 57 11.62 0.84 4.13
N GLU A 58 10.74 -0.16 4.05
CA GLU A 58 9.29 -0.03 4.35
C GLU A 58 8.62 1.22 3.70
N ASP A 59 9.14 1.66 2.54
CA ASP A 59 8.71 2.89 1.88
C ASP A 59 7.45 2.66 1.01
N PRO A 60 6.32 3.34 1.27
CA PRO A 60 5.07 3.16 0.55
C PRO A 60 5.16 3.44 -0.96
N ALA A 61 5.99 4.39 -1.38
CA ALA A 61 6.17 4.72 -2.79
C ALA A 61 6.98 3.64 -3.52
N ALA A 62 8.02 3.12 -2.87
CA ALA A 62 8.78 1.99 -3.38
C ALA A 62 7.88 0.74 -3.55
N ILE A 63 7.02 0.46 -2.58
CA ILE A 63 6.06 -0.66 -2.63
C ILE A 63 5.03 -0.46 -3.75
N ALA A 64 4.48 0.75 -3.88
CA ALA A 64 3.52 1.06 -4.95
C ALA A 64 4.12 0.83 -6.34
N MET A 65 5.35 1.28 -6.57
CA MET A 65 6.05 1.04 -7.84
C MET A 65 6.34 -0.44 -8.10
N LEU A 66 6.60 -1.22 -7.04
CA LEU A 66 6.89 -2.66 -7.16
C LEU A 66 5.63 -3.47 -7.49
N LEU A 67 4.45 -3.04 -7.02
CA LEU A 67 3.15 -3.63 -7.35
C LEU A 67 2.59 -3.21 -8.72
N GLU A 68 3.04 -2.07 -9.26
CA GLU A 68 2.67 -1.58 -10.60
C GLU A 68 3.55 -2.18 -11.73
N GLY A 69 4.65 -2.87 -11.37
CA GLY A 69 5.65 -3.42 -12.28
C GLY A 69 5.28 -4.74 -12.96
#